data_AF-A0A7X1B428-F1
#
_entry.id   AF-A0A7X1B428-F1
#
_cell.length_a   1.000
_cell.length_b   1.000
_cell.length_c   1.000
_cell.angle_alpha   90.00
_cell.angle_beta   90.00
_cell.angle_gamma   90.00
#
_symmetry.space_group_name_H-M   'P 1'
#
loop_
_entity.id
_entity.type
_entity.pdbx_description
1 polymer ?
#
loop_
_entity_poly.entity_id
_entity_poly.type
_entity_poly.pdbx_seq_one_letter_code
_entity_poly.pdbx_strand_id
1 'polypeptide(L)'
;MADETIQVEGKIVQVLPGTMFRVELENGHQVLAHISGKLRKHFIKITAGDLVKMEMSPYDLNKARIVYRLRNAAQNRNAPIRSFGPRRRR
;
A
#
# COMPACT_ATOMS: atom_id res chain seq x y z
N MET A 1 16.28 16.50 14.09
CA MET A 1 17.21 15.87 13.12
C MET A 1 16.34 15.26 12.06
N ALA A 2 16.51 15.68 10.80
CA ALA A 2 15.71 15.16 9.71
C ALA A 2 16.15 13.71 9.47
N ASP A 3 15.31 12.75 9.86
CA ASP A 3 15.54 11.35 9.51
C ASP A 3 15.51 11.26 7.97
N GLU A 4 16.69 11.16 7.36
CA GLU A 4 16.85 10.89 5.93
C GLU A 4 16.40 9.46 5.62
N THR A 5 15.08 9.26 5.63
CA THR A 5 14.49 7.96 5.29
C THR A 5 14.55 7.75 3.80
N ILE A 6 15.03 6.58 3.38
CA ILE A 6 15.11 6.18 1.99
C ILE A 6 13.73 5.67 1.56
N GLN A 7 13.17 6.23 0.49
CA GLN A 7 11.92 5.75 -0.08
C GLN A 7 12.21 4.67 -1.11
N VAL A 8 11.54 3.53 -0.97
CA VAL A 8 11.71 2.39 -1.87
C VAL A 8 10.37 1.75 -2.19
N GLU A 9 10.27 1.18 -3.37
CA GLU A 9 9.09 0.47 -3.84
C GLU A 9 9.33 -1.04 -3.78
N GLY A 10 8.26 -1.79 -3.55
CA GLY A 10 8.36 -3.24 -3.48
C GLY A 10 7.01 -3.93 -3.54
N LYS A 11 7.07 -5.24 -3.75
CA LYS A 11 5.90 -6.11 -3.86
C LYS A 11 5.78 -6.97 -2.62
N ILE A 12 4.57 -7.07 -2.10
CA ILE A 12 4.30 -7.91 -0.93
C ILE A 12 4.27 -9.37 -1.35
N VAL A 13 5.11 -10.20 -0.72
CA VAL A 13 5.16 -11.64 -0.98
C VAL A 13 4.25 -12.38 -0.01
N GLN A 14 4.35 -12.08 1.29
CA GLN A 14 3.63 -12.80 2.34
C GLN A 14 3.17 -11.85 3.45
N VAL A 15 2.03 -12.19 4.04
CA VAL A 15 1.48 -11.52 5.23
C VAL A 15 1.81 -12.38 6.44
N LEU A 16 2.43 -11.78 7.45
CA LEU A 16 2.81 -12.45 8.70
C LEU A 16 1.85 -12.03 9.84
N PRO A 17 1.72 -12.87 10.88
CA PRO A 17 1.01 -12.48 12.10
C PRO A 17 1.67 -11.25 12.74
N GLY A 18 0.87 -10.45 13.46
CA GLY A 18 1.37 -9.23 14.10
C GLY A 18 1.55 -8.04 13.16
N THR A 19 0.80 -7.98 12.05
CA THR A 19 0.80 -6.86 11.08
C THR A 19 2.16 -6.58 10.45
N MET A 20 2.95 -7.64 10.31
CA MET A 20 4.22 -7.66 9.61
C MET A 20 4.02 -8.20 8.20
N PHE A 21 4.82 -7.71 7.25
CA PHE A 21 4.74 -8.08 5.85
C PHE A 21 6.13 -8.39 5.33
N ARG A 22 6.25 -9.48 4.57
CA ARG A 22 7.45 -9.72 3.76
C ARG A 22 7.27 -9.00 2.45
N VAL A 23 8.15 -8.04 2.20
CA VAL A 23 8.16 -7.28 0.95
C VAL A 23 9.45 -7.61 0.22
N GLU A 24 9.31 -7.92 -1.06
CA GLU A 24 10.41 -8.10 -1.99
C GLU A 24 10.63 -6.79 -2.75
N LEU A 25 11.85 -6.29 -2.64
CA LEU A 25 12.34 -5.14 -3.38
C LEU A 25 12.60 -5.54 -4.83
N GLU A 26 12.66 -4.57 -5.74
CA GLU A 26 13.05 -4.83 -7.14
C GLU A 26 14.46 -5.42 -7.26
N ASN A 27 15.31 -5.17 -6.26
CA ASN A 27 16.67 -5.72 -6.17
C ASN A 27 16.70 -7.20 -5.73
N GLY A 28 15.55 -7.86 -5.51
CA GLY A 28 15.46 -9.26 -5.04
C GLY A 28 15.69 -9.45 -3.54
N HIS A 29 15.94 -8.38 -2.79
CA HIS A 29 16.06 -8.44 -1.33
C HIS A 29 14.69 -8.48 -0.66
N GLN A 30 14.55 -9.35 0.35
CA GLN A 30 13.35 -9.45 1.16
C GLN A 30 13.53 -8.70 2.48
N VAL A 31 12.57 -7.84 2.79
CA VAL A 31 12.56 -7.01 3.99
C VAL A 31 11.30 -7.22 4.80
N LEU A 32 11.42 -7.00 6.11
CA LEU A 32 10.30 -7.06 7.04
C LEU A 32 9.73 -5.65 7.21
N ALA A 33 8.50 -5.46 6.74
CA ALA A 33 7.83 -4.17 6.79
C ALA A 33 6.64 -4.19 7.74
N HIS A 34 6.42 -3.10 8.46
CA HIS A 34 5.21 -2.89 9.27
C HIS A 34 4.36 -1.76 8.70
N ILE A 35 3.07 -1.79 8.98
CA ILE A 35 2.11 -0.79 8.49
C ILE A 35 2.27 0.53 9.26
N SER A 36 2.31 1.66 8.56
CA SER A 36 2.20 2.97 9.19
C SER A 36 0.84 3.20 9.86
N GLY A 37 0.82 3.99 10.94
CA GLY A 37 -0.43 4.33 11.63
C GLY A 37 -1.48 5.00 10.72
N LYS A 38 -1.04 5.75 9.70
CA LYS A 38 -1.94 6.38 8.71
C LYS A 38 -2.76 5.34 7.96
N LEU A 39 -2.14 4.27 7.46
CA LEU A 39 -2.84 3.21 6.73
C LEU A 39 -3.84 2.46 7.62
N ARG A 40 -3.49 2.23 8.90
CA ARG A 40 -4.41 1.63 9.89
C ARG A 40 -5.66 2.47 10.11
N LYS A 41 -5.50 3.79 10.27
CA LYS A 41 -6.63 4.73 10.43
C LYS A 41 -7.57 4.73 9.22
N HIS A 42 -7.05 4.53 8.02
CA HIS A 42 -7.84 4.48 6.78
C HIS A 42 -8.34 3.07 6.44
N PHE A 43 -8.17 2.09 7.33
CA PHE A 43 -8.59 0.70 7.13
C PHE A 43 -8.15 0.10 5.78
N ILE A 44 -6.94 0.46 5.32
CA ILE A 44 -6.43 -0.03 4.05
C ILE A 44 -6.02 -1.49 4.22
N LYS A 45 -6.77 -2.39 3.57
CA LYS A 45 -6.45 -3.80 3.51
C LYS A 45 -5.29 -4.02 2.54
N ILE A 46 -4.23 -4.65 3.03
CA ILE A 46 -3.05 -5.01 2.26
C ILE A 46 -3.06 -6.52 2.07
N THR A 47 -2.85 -6.98 0.83
CA THR A 47 -2.82 -8.41 0.47
C THR A 47 -1.49 -8.75 -0.18
N ALA A 48 -1.13 -10.04 -0.20
CA ALA A 48 0.00 -10.51 -1.00
C ALA A 48 -0.21 -10.18 -2.49
N GLY A 49 0.85 -9.75 -3.15
CA GLY A 49 0.85 -9.30 -4.54
C GLY A 49 0.66 -7.79 -4.73
N ASP A 50 0.32 -7.05 -3.68
CA ASP A 50 0.18 -5.58 -3.76
C ASP A 50 1.54 -4.89 -3.93
N LEU A 51 1.55 -3.85 -4.76
CA LEU A 51 2.66 -2.90 -4.87
C LEU A 51 2.51 -1.83 -3.79
N VAL A 52 3.57 -1.62 -3.03
CA VAL A 52 3.60 -0.68 -1.91
C VAL A 52 4.85 0.17 -1.94
N LYS A 53 4.69 1.40 -1.45
CA LYS A 53 5.78 2.33 -1.22
C LYS A 53 6.14 2.33 0.26
N MET A 54 7.42 2.14 0.53
CA MET A 54 7.99 1.95 1.84
C MET A 54 9.04 3.02 2.13
N GLU A 55 9.22 3.32 3.41
CA GLU A 55 10.33 4.11 3.93
C GLU A 55 11.25 3.19 4.74
N MET A 56 12.55 3.24 4.47
CA MET A 56 13.58 2.53 5.22
C MET A 56 14.44 3.52 5.97
N SER A 57 14.90 3.12 7.16
CA SER A 57 15.91 3.87 7.87
C SER A 57 17.28 3.54 7.26
N PRO A 58 18.17 4.52 7.07
CA PRO A 58 19.52 4.27 6.54
C PRO A 58 20.37 3.37 7.45
N TYR A 59 19.98 3.26 8.73
CA TYR A 59 20.65 2.41 9.72
C TYR A 59 20.25 0.93 9.61
N ASP A 60 19.01 0.64 9.21
CA ASP A 60 18.43 -0.71 9.21
C ASP A 60 17.70 -0.97 7.87
N LEU A 61 18.43 -1.51 6.89
CA LEU A 61 17.86 -1.85 5.57
C LEU A 61 16.89 -3.04 5.61
N ASN A 62 16.95 -3.87 6.65
CA ASN A 62 16.07 -5.04 6.80
C ASN A 62 14.66 -4.69 7.31
N LYS A 63 14.48 -3.49 7.87
CA LYS A 63 13.22 -3.02 8.43
C LYS A 63 12.68 -1.86 7.62
N ALA A 64 11.42 -1.95 7.25
CA ALA A 64 10.74 -0.90 6.51
C ALA A 64 9.41 -0.51 7.14
N ARG A 65 8.95 0.70 6.82
CA ARG A 65 7.61 1.18 7.15
C ARG A 65 6.81 1.39 5.88
N ILE A 66 5.65 0.75 5.78
CA ILE A 66 4.74 0.90 4.64
C ILE A 66 3.97 2.22 4.78
N VAL A 67 4.15 3.13 3.83
CA VAL A 67 3.51 4.46 3.83
C VAL A 67 2.29 4.47 2.94
N TYR A 68 2.40 3.86 1.76
CA TYR A 68 1.36 3.95 0.74
C TYR A 68 1.20 2.64 -0.02
N ARG A 69 -0.03 2.35 -0.44
CA ARG A 69 -0.33 1.27 -1.38
C ARG A 69 -0.58 1.90 -2.75
N LEU A 70 0.16 1.46 -3.77
CA LEU A 70 -0.02 1.91 -5.14
C LEU A 70 -1.29 1.23 -5.68
N ARG A 71 -2.36 2.02 -5.86
CA ARG A 71 -3.63 1.51 -6.38
C ARG A 71 -3.56 1.55 -7.90
N ASN A 72 -3.60 0.38 -8.54
CA ASN A 72 -3.77 0.32 -9.99
C ASN A 72 -5.06 1.06 -10.38
N ALA A 73 -4.91 2.14 -11.15
CA ALA A 73 -5.97 3.11 -11.44
C ALA A 73 -7.15 2.57 -12.27
N ALA A 74 -7.11 1.29 -12.68
CA ALA A 74 -8.13 0.68 -13.54
C ALA A 74 -9.43 0.28 -12.82
N GLN A 75 -9.40 0.10 -11.49
CA GLN A 75 -10.48 -0.63 -10.80
C GLN A 75 -11.70 0.21 -10.37
N ASN A 76 -11.72 1.54 -10.55
CA ASN A 76 -12.81 2.36 -9.98
C ASN A 76 -13.38 3.48 -10.89
N ARG A 77 -13.34 3.29 -12.22
CA ARG A 77 -14.04 4.16 -13.18
C ARG A 77 -15.44 3.64 -13.58
N ASN A 78 -15.83 2.44 -13.14
CA ASN A 78 -17.04 1.76 -13.59
C ASN A 78 -18.23 1.82 -12.62
N ALA A 79 -18.26 2.73 -11.65
CA ALA A 79 -19.54 3.06 -11.03
C ALA A 79 -20.36 3.80 -12.11
N PRO A 80 -21.49 3.26 -12.61
CA PRO A 80 -22.37 4.08 -13.43
C PRO A 80 -22.75 5.26 -12.55
N ILE A 81 -22.38 6.48 -12.97
CA ILE A 81 -23.03 7.69 -12.48
C ILE A 81 -24.49 7.36 -12.65
N ARG A 82 -25.20 7.17 -11.54
CA ARG A 82 -26.62 6.83 -11.57
C ARG A 82 -27.27 7.92 -12.39
N SER A 83 -27.49 7.65 -13.67
CA SER A 83 -28.36 8.45 -14.50
C SER A 83 -29.70 8.22 -13.82
N PHE A 84 -30.06 9.17 -12.96
CA PHE A 84 -31.46 9.42 -12.70
C PHE A 84 -32.05 9.58 -14.09
N GLY A 85 -32.60 8.48 -14.62
CA GLY A 85 -33.30 8.49 -15.88
C GLY A 85 -34.34 9.60 -15.80
N PRO A 86 -34.67 10.24 -16.93
CA PRO A 86 -35.63 11.34 -16.91
C PRO A 86 -36.87 10.81 -16.20
N ARG A 87 -37.22 11.41 -15.05
CA ARG A 87 -38.47 11.13 -14.32
C ARG A 87 -39.60 11.59 -15.22
N ARG A 88 -39.91 10.77 -16.22
CA ARG A 88 -41.05 10.90 -17.09
C ARG A 88 -42.20 10.24 -16.34
N ARG A 89 -43.09 11.04 -15.79
CA ARG A 89 -44.49 10.72 -15.48
C ARG A 89 -45.15 12.07 -15.18
N ARG A 90 -45.75 12.67 -16.20
CA ARG A 90 -47.16 12.57 -16.63
C ARG A 90 -47.98 13.63 -15.91
#